data_AF-A0A8X6KNF5-F1
#
_entry.id   AF-A0A8X6KNF5-F1
#
_cell.length_a   1.000
_cell.length_b   1.000
_cell.length_c   1.000
_cell.angle_alpha   90.00
_cell.angle_beta   90.00
_cell.angle_gamma   90.00
#
_symmetry.space_group_name_H-M   'P 1'
#
loop_
_entity.id
_entity.type
_entity.pdbx_description
1 polymer ?
#
loop_
_entity_poly.entity_id
_entity_poly.type
_entity_poly.pdbx_seq_one_letter_code
_entity_poly.pdbx_strand_id
1 'polypeptide(L)'
;MMQSNCQEAKYTKVNCNMKYGSNEEFECSEAIEFYNKIMRGVNLEDQKTNTYKLDQKSCKWFKKVFFRLLMSAVVNSWIAYCELNFRKTPLLDFIAPPAEALMASGKLNAPYQHRRGTGCPSKTSRCCEYLVTTKHDGFAVNVHNKRRNNALK
;
A
#
# COMPACT_ATOMS: atom_id res chain seq x y z
N MET A 1 7.19 -4.91 32.78
CA MET A 1 6.40 -6.07 33.24
C MET A 1 5.11 -6.07 32.46
N MET A 2 4.72 -7.18 31.82
CA MET A 2 3.45 -7.24 31.10
C MET A 2 2.33 -7.42 32.12
N GLN A 3 1.27 -6.61 32.02
CA GLN A 3 0.13 -6.67 32.93
C GLN A 3 -1.04 -7.35 32.22
N SER A 4 -1.72 -8.24 32.94
CA SER A 4 -2.95 -8.87 32.48
C SER A 4 -3.98 -8.84 33.57
N ASN A 5 -5.22 -8.55 33.17
CA ASN A 5 -6.38 -8.56 34.07
C ASN A 5 -7.16 -9.87 33.99
N CYS A 6 -7.04 -10.62 32.88
CA CYS A 6 -7.92 -11.75 32.58
C CYS A 6 -7.20 -13.11 32.61
N GLN A 7 -5.86 -13.11 32.49
CA GLN A 7 -5.08 -14.34 32.45
C GLN A 7 -4.58 -14.69 33.86
N GLU A 8 -4.56 -15.99 34.15
CA GLU A 8 -4.01 -16.51 35.38
C GLU A 8 -2.47 -16.47 35.33
N ALA A 9 -1.81 -16.48 36.49
CA ALA A 9 -0.35 -16.53 36.60
C ALA A 9 0.20 -17.93 36.29
N LYS A 10 -0.15 -18.45 35.11
CA LYS A 10 0.28 -19.75 34.60
C LYS A 10 1.47 -19.59 33.65
N TYR A 11 2.28 -20.65 33.60
CA TYR A 11 3.38 -20.77 32.66
C TYR A 11 2.99 -21.70 31.52
N THR A 12 3.40 -21.35 30.32
CA THR A 12 3.17 -22.09 29.08
C THR A 12 4.49 -22.19 28.32
N LYS A 13 4.67 -23.30 27.60
CA LYS A 13 5.85 -23.53 26.77
C LYS A 13 5.68 -22.84 25.42
N VAL A 14 6.58 -21.93 25.09
CA VAL A 14 6.58 -21.20 23.82
C VAL A 14 7.84 -21.56 23.05
N ASN A 15 7.67 -21.87 21.77
CA ASN A 15 8.78 -22.10 20.86
C ASN A 15 9.41 -20.77 20.42
N CYS A 16 10.69 -20.59 20.71
CA CYS A 16 11.47 -19.44 20.29
C CYS A 16 12.48 -19.87 19.22
N ASN A 17 12.47 -19.16 18.09
CA ASN A 17 13.52 -19.30 17.09
C ASN A 17 14.74 -18.53 17.55
N MET A 18 15.85 -19.24 17.76
CA MET A 18 17.11 -18.64 18.13
C MET A 18 17.81 -18.04 16.91
N LYS A 19 18.78 -17.14 17.14
CA LYS A 19 19.53 -16.45 16.07
C LYS A 19 20.19 -17.42 15.07
N TYR A 20 20.56 -18.62 15.51
CA TYR A 20 21.22 -19.65 14.71
C TYR A 20 20.22 -20.64 14.06
N GLY A 21 18.91 -20.37 14.13
CA GLY A 21 17.87 -21.20 13.52
C GLY A 21 17.46 -22.44 14.32
N SER A 22 18.04 -22.69 15.50
CA SER A 22 17.53 -23.68 16.45
C SER A 22 16.16 -23.22 16.99
N ASN A 23 15.24 -24.18 17.15
CA ASN A 23 13.99 -23.97 17.87
C ASN A 23 14.17 -24.49 19.29
N GLU A 24 14.04 -23.59 20.26
CA GLU A 24 14.18 -23.91 21.68
C GLU A 24 12.86 -23.60 22.40
N GLU A 25 12.46 -24.49 23.31
CA GLU A 25 11.28 -24.31 24.15
C GLU A 25 11.64 -23.49 25.38
N PHE A 26 10.91 -22.41 25.62
CA PHE A 26 11.05 -21.57 26.80
C PHE A 26 9.74 -21.54 27.58
N GLU A 27 9.84 -21.55 28.91
CA GLU A 27 8.70 -21.28 29.77
C GLU A 27 8.45 -19.77 29.82
N CYS A 28 7.23 -19.39 29.44
CA CYS A 28 6.77 -18.01 29.46
C CYS A 28 5.41 -17.93 30.15
N SER A 29 5.00 -16.76 30.65
CA SER A 29 3.65 -16.62 31.19
C SER A 29 2.61 -16.77 30.08
N GLU A 30 1.48 -17.42 30.37
CA GLU A 30 0.32 -17.55 29.48
C GLU A 30 -0.10 -16.19 28.90
N ALA A 31 -0.02 -15.14 29.72
CA ALA A 31 -0.33 -13.79 29.27
C ALA A 31 0.52 -13.38 28.06
N ILE A 32 1.83 -13.62 28.15
CA ILE A 32 2.82 -13.22 27.13
C ILE A 32 2.59 -14.00 25.84
N GLU A 33 2.31 -15.30 25.93
CA GLU A 33 1.98 -16.11 24.75
C GLU A 33 0.73 -15.57 24.05
N PHE A 34 -0.34 -15.33 24.80
CA PHE A 34 -1.58 -14.81 24.25
C PHE A 34 -1.35 -13.46 23.57
N TYR A 35 -0.64 -12.54 24.22
CA TYR A 35 -0.31 -11.24 23.65
C TYR A 35 0.46 -11.38 22.33
N ASN A 36 1.50 -12.22 22.29
CA ASN A 36 2.29 -12.48 21.09
C ASN A 36 1.47 -13.04 19.93
N LYS A 37 0.40 -13.80 20.24
CA LYS A 37 -0.55 -14.34 19.26
C LYS A 37 -1.47 -13.26 18.70
N ILE A 38 -2.04 -12.40 19.55
CA ILE A 38 -3.07 -11.42 19.13
C ILE A 38 -2.50 -10.09 18.61
N MET A 39 -1.36 -9.63 19.11
CA MET A 39 -0.81 -8.30 18.81
C MET A 39 -0.44 -8.11 17.34
N ARG A 40 -0.26 -9.20 16.59
CA ARG A 40 0.17 -9.20 15.19
C ARG A 40 -0.93 -8.71 14.22
N GLY A 41 -2.19 -8.59 14.67
CA GLY A 41 -3.31 -8.23 13.81
C GLY A 41 -3.11 -6.91 13.05
N VAL A 42 -2.66 -5.86 13.75
CA VAL A 42 -2.42 -4.54 13.14
C VAL A 42 -1.29 -4.61 12.11
N ASN A 43 -0.18 -5.27 12.46
CA ASN A 43 0.94 -5.45 11.53
C ASN A 43 0.55 -6.21 10.26
N LEU A 44 -0.37 -7.18 10.38
CA LEU A 44 -0.88 -7.93 9.23
C LEU A 44 -1.77 -7.07 8.32
N GLU A 45 -2.62 -6.20 8.89
CA GLU A 45 -3.40 -5.23 8.10
C GLU A 45 -2.48 -4.25 7.38
N ASP A 46 -1.48 -3.70 8.08
CA ASP A 46 -0.48 -2.82 7.49
C ASP A 46 0.28 -3.49 6.34
N GLN A 47 0.69 -4.75 6.52
CA GLN A 47 1.39 -5.51 5.48
C GLN A 47 0.53 -5.71 4.24
N LYS A 48 -0.74 -6.13 4.41
CA LYS A 48 -1.67 -6.38 3.30
C LYS A 48 -1.99 -5.09 2.55
N THR A 49 -2.32 -4.02 3.29
CA THR A 49 -2.64 -2.72 2.72
C THR A 49 -1.43 -2.10 2.00
N ASN A 50 -0.21 -2.35 2.48
CA ASN A 50 1.01 -1.86 1.84
C ASN A 50 1.44 -2.66 0.61
N THR A 51 1.00 -3.91 0.45
CA THR A 51 1.37 -4.76 -0.69
C THR A 51 0.81 -4.23 -2.01
N TYR A 52 -0.45 -3.76 -2.01
CA TYR A 52 -1.12 -3.17 -3.19
C TYR A 52 -1.39 -1.68 -2.99
N LYS A 53 -0.39 -0.95 -2.48
CA LYS A 53 -0.55 0.45 -2.10
C LYS A 53 -0.86 1.34 -3.30
N LEU A 54 -1.94 2.10 -3.20
CA LEU A 54 -2.32 3.14 -4.15
C LEU A 54 -1.54 4.45 -3.86
N ASP A 55 -0.25 4.45 -4.20
CA ASP A 55 0.60 5.64 -4.01
C ASP A 55 0.41 6.65 -5.15
N GLN A 56 -0.44 7.64 -4.90
CA GLN A 56 -0.53 8.82 -5.76
C GLN A 56 0.39 9.94 -5.25
N LYS A 57 1.27 10.43 -6.12
CA LYS A 57 2.04 11.65 -5.85
C LYS A 57 1.07 12.83 -5.79
N SER A 58 0.81 13.36 -4.60
CA SER A 58 -0.06 14.53 -4.42
C SER A 58 0.44 15.44 -3.31
N CYS A 59 0.33 16.75 -3.53
CA CYS A 59 0.61 17.77 -2.51
C CYS A 59 -0.46 17.82 -1.40
N LYS A 60 -1.62 17.18 -1.60
CA LYS A 60 -2.75 17.22 -0.67
C LYS A 60 -2.73 15.99 0.25
N TRP A 61 -2.42 16.19 1.54
CA TRP A 61 -2.26 15.11 2.53
C TRP A 61 -3.50 14.23 2.70
N PHE A 62 -4.71 14.80 2.61
CA PHE A 62 -5.96 14.06 2.80
C PHE A 62 -6.16 12.96 1.75
N LYS A 63 -5.59 13.10 0.55
CA LYS A 63 -5.67 12.05 -0.49
C LYS A 63 -4.97 10.78 -0.03
N LYS A 64 -3.83 10.92 0.66
CA LYS A 64 -3.11 9.77 1.23
C LYS A 64 -3.96 9.03 2.27
N VAL A 65 -4.68 9.78 3.10
CA VAL A 65 -5.62 9.20 4.09
C VAL A 65 -6.78 8.49 3.39
N PHE A 66 -7.39 9.14 2.39
CA PHE A 66 -8.47 8.54 1.61
C PHE A 66 -8.06 7.20 0.98
N PHE A 67 -6.93 7.16 0.27
CA PHE A 67 -6.47 5.91 -0.37
C PHE A 67 -6.07 4.84 0.66
N ARG A 68 -5.56 5.23 1.83
CA ARG A 68 -5.30 4.28 2.91
C ARG A 68 -6.59 3.65 3.42
N LEU A 69 -7.64 4.45 3.65
CA LEU A 69 -8.95 3.96 4.08
C LEU A 69 -9.61 3.09 3.01
N LEU A 70 -9.52 3.49 1.74
CA LEU A 70 -10.04 2.72 0.61
C LEU A 70 -9.39 1.33 0.54
N MET A 71 -8.06 1.25 0.63
CA MET A 71 -7.36 -0.04 0.61
C MET A 71 -7.68 -0.89 1.84
N SER A 72 -7.83 -0.29 3.02
CA SER A 72 -8.23 -1.02 4.22
C SER A 72 -9.65 -1.60 4.07
N ALA A 73 -10.59 -0.85 3.49
CA ALA A 73 -11.93 -1.35 3.17
C ALA A 73 -11.91 -2.50 2.16
N VAL A 74 -11.05 -2.42 1.13
CA VAL A 74 -10.84 -3.50 0.16
C VAL A 74 -10.31 -4.76 0.85
N VAL A 75 -9.28 -4.64 1.70
CA VAL A 75 -8.73 -5.77 2.46
C VAL A 75 -9.78 -6.40 3.38
N ASN A 76 -10.60 -5.58 4.05
CA ASN A 76 -11.69 -6.07 4.89
C ASN A 76 -12.76 -6.82 4.07
N SER A 77 -13.13 -6.28 2.90
CA SER A 77 -14.07 -6.96 1.99
C SER A 77 -13.52 -8.28 1.45
N TRP A 78 -12.22 -8.35 1.20
CA TRP A 78 -11.54 -9.59 0.79
C TRP A 78 -11.54 -10.64 1.91
N ILE A 79 -11.31 -10.22 3.16
CA ILE A 79 -11.41 -11.11 4.32
C ILE A 79 -12.82 -11.70 4.42
N ALA A 80 -13.85 -10.84 4.35
CA ALA A 80 -15.24 -11.29 4.36
C ALA A 80 -15.56 -12.24 3.19
N TYR A 81 -15.06 -11.95 1.99
CA TYR A 81 -15.20 -12.82 0.83
C TYR A 81 -14.56 -14.20 1.05
N CYS A 82 -13.34 -14.25 1.62
CA CYS A 82 -12.66 -15.51 1.92
C CYS A 82 -13.39 -16.33 2.98
N GLU A 83 -13.94 -15.67 4.01
CA GLU A 83 -14.72 -16.30 5.07
C GLU A 83 -16.03 -16.89 4.55
N LEU A 84 -16.76 -16.14 3.71
CA LEU A 84 -18.03 -16.60 3.14
C LEU A 84 -17.86 -17.76 2.16
N ASN A 85 -16.76 -17.79 1.41
CA ASN A 85 -16.51 -18.82 0.40
C ASN A 85 -15.70 -20.03 0.93
N PHE A 86 -15.26 -20.00 2.19
CA PHE A 86 -14.36 -20.99 2.80
C PHE A 86 -13.12 -21.31 1.94
N ARG A 87 -12.67 -20.34 1.15
CA ARG A 87 -11.57 -20.47 0.19
C ARG A 87 -10.67 -19.25 0.29
N LYS A 88 -9.36 -19.50 0.33
CA LYS A 88 -8.34 -18.45 0.30
C LYS A 88 -8.03 -18.11 -1.15
N THR A 89 -8.53 -16.98 -1.61
CA THR A 89 -8.09 -16.39 -2.89
C THR A 89 -6.98 -15.38 -2.61
N PRO A 90 -5.95 -15.27 -3.46
CA PRO A 90 -4.97 -14.22 -3.30
C PRO A 90 -5.61 -12.85 -3.49
N LEU A 91 -5.12 -11.84 -2.77
CA LEU A 91 -5.73 -10.51 -2.74
C LEU A 91 -5.77 -9.82 -4.12
N LEU A 92 -4.78 -10.06 -4.99
CA LEU A 92 -4.77 -9.51 -6.36
C LEU A 92 -5.95 -10.01 -7.19
N ASP A 93 -6.24 -11.31 -7.13
CA ASP A 93 -7.34 -11.93 -7.88
C ASP A 93 -8.71 -11.42 -7.41
N PHE A 94 -8.79 -10.96 -6.16
CA PHE A 94 -9.97 -10.29 -5.65
C PHE A 94 -10.09 -8.83 -6.12
N ILE A 95 -8.98 -8.11 -6.24
CA ILE A 95 -8.96 -6.68 -6.60
C ILE A 95 -9.14 -6.45 -8.11
N ALA A 96 -8.57 -7.30 -8.95
CA ALA A 96 -8.54 -7.10 -10.40
C ALA A 96 -9.95 -7.04 -11.04
N PRO A 97 -10.88 -7.98 -10.78
CA PRO A 97 -12.18 -7.96 -11.43
C PRO A 97 -13.04 -6.72 -11.07
N PRO A 98 -13.14 -6.29 -9.79
CA PRO A 98 -13.80 -5.03 -9.46
C PRO A 98 -13.16 -3.81 -10.14
N ALA A 99 -11.83 -3.77 -10.23
CA ALA A 99 -11.13 -2.67 -10.90
C ALA A 99 -11.45 -2.64 -12.40
N GLU A 100 -11.42 -3.79 -13.08
CA GLU A 100 -11.78 -3.92 -14.49
C GLU A 100 -13.23 -3.52 -14.75
N ALA A 101 -14.16 -3.97 -13.91
CA ALA A 101 -15.57 -3.61 -14.00
C ALA A 101 -15.78 -2.10 -13.87
N LEU A 102 -15.12 -1.45 -12.89
CA LEU A 102 -15.18 0.00 -12.69
C LEU A 102 -14.55 0.78 -13.86
N MET A 103 -13.45 0.30 -14.42
CA MET A 103 -12.84 0.90 -15.61
C MET A 103 -13.76 0.78 -16.83
N ALA A 104 -14.38 -0.39 -17.02
CA ALA A 104 -15.33 -0.63 -18.11
C ALA A 104 -16.57 0.29 -17.97
N SER A 105 -17.17 0.36 -16.77
CA SER A 105 -18.31 1.24 -16.52
C SER A 105 -17.94 2.72 -16.70
N GLY A 106 -16.73 3.11 -16.31
CA GLY A 106 -16.22 4.48 -16.52
C GLY A 106 -16.11 4.85 -18.00
N LYS A 107 -15.65 3.92 -18.85
CA LYS A 107 -15.56 4.13 -20.32
C LYS A 107 -16.93 4.27 -20.97
N LEU A 108 -17.91 3.49 -20.54
CA LEU A 108 -19.28 3.55 -21.08
C LEU A 108 -20.00 4.84 -20.72
N ASN A 109 -19.78 5.34 -19.50
CA ASN A 109 -20.45 6.55 -18.99
C ASN A 109 -19.66 7.83 -19.25
N ALA A 110 -18.47 7.75 -19.83
CA ALA A 110 -17.68 8.92 -20.16
C ALA A 110 -18.41 9.72 -21.26
N PRO A 111 -18.73 11.00 -21.04
CA PRO A 111 -19.18 11.84 -22.15
C PRO A 111 -18.08 11.83 -23.20
N TYR A 112 -18.46 11.64 -24.47
CA TYR A 112 -17.53 11.68 -25.60
C TYR A 112 -16.62 12.91 -25.48
N GLN A 113 -15.36 12.69 -25.15
CA GLN A 113 -14.41 13.79 -25.05
C GLN A 113 -14.09 14.22 -26.48
N HIS A 114 -14.52 15.42 -26.86
CA HIS A 114 -13.96 16.09 -28.03
C HIS A 114 -12.44 16.04 -27.87
N ARG A 115 -11.74 15.36 -28.78
CA ARG A 115 -10.28 15.44 -28.86
C ARG A 115 -9.97 16.93 -28.94
N ARG A 116 -9.42 17.52 -27.87
CA ARG A 116 -8.79 18.82 -28.00
C ARG A 116 -7.67 18.58 -28.99
N GLY A 117 -7.85 19.07 -30.22
CA GLY A 117 -6.81 19.06 -31.22
C GLY A 117 -5.52 19.56 -30.56
N THR A 118 -4.41 18.92 -30.91
CA THR A 118 -3.06 19.24 -30.44
C THR A 118 -2.85 20.75 -30.45
N GLY A 119 -3.11 21.38 -29.31
CA GLY A 119 -3.22 22.82 -29.14
C GLY A 119 -2.37 23.21 -27.96
N CYS A 120 -1.36 24.02 -28.26
CA CYS A 120 -0.34 24.61 -27.42
C CYS A 120 -0.64 24.66 -25.90
N PRO A 121 0.24 24.15 -25.02
CA PRO A 121 0.02 24.23 -23.58
C PRO A 121 0.07 25.70 -23.12
N SER A 122 -1.07 26.20 -22.63
CA SER A 122 -1.14 27.48 -21.93
C SER A 122 -0.20 27.46 -20.72
N LYS A 123 0.66 28.47 -20.60
CA LYS A 123 1.61 28.65 -19.50
C LYS A 123 0.91 28.96 -18.18
N THR A 124 0.24 27.99 -17.56
CA THR A 124 -0.29 28.15 -16.21
C THR A 124 -0.20 26.84 -15.43
N SER A 125 0.41 26.94 -14.23
CA SER A 125 0.60 25.90 -13.21
C SER A 125 1.78 24.92 -13.38
N ARG A 126 2.99 25.45 -13.19
CA ARG A 126 4.17 24.69 -12.70
C ARG A 126 3.97 24.27 -11.23
N CYS A 127 3.08 23.32 -10.95
CA CYS A 127 3.01 22.71 -9.61
C CYS A 127 3.31 21.21 -9.57
N CYS A 128 3.48 20.55 -10.71
CA CYS A 128 3.84 19.12 -10.73
C CYS A 128 4.63 18.81 -12.00
N GLU A 129 5.87 19.27 -12.07
CA GLU A 129 6.84 18.72 -13.02
C GLU A 129 7.31 17.38 -12.43
N TYR A 130 6.48 16.34 -12.58
CA TYR A 130 6.86 14.98 -12.21
C TYR A 130 7.44 14.29 -13.44
N LEU A 131 8.76 14.10 -13.42
CA LEU A 131 9.41 13.07 -14.23
C LEU A 131 8.72 11.73 -13.92
N VAL A 132 7.94 11.25 -14.88
CA VAL A 132 7.55 9.85 -14.98
C VAL A 132 8.77 9.13 -15.53
N THR A 133 9.59 8.54 -14.67
CA THR A 133 10.56 7.55 -15.11
C THR A 133 9.88 6.19 -15.06
N THR A 134 9.09 5.88 -16.10
CA THR A 134 8.83 4.47 -16.42
C THR A 134 10.15 3.88 -16.88
N LYS A 135 10.74 2.99 -16.06
CA LYS A 135 11.82 2.12 -16.51
C LYS A 135 11.26 1.18 -17.57
N HIS A 136 11.48 1.51 -18.83
CA HIS A 136 11.53 0.55 -19.91
C HIS A 136 12.72 0.96 -20.78
N ASP A 137 13.71 0.08 -20.82
CA ASP A 137 14.82 -0.03 -21.78
C ASP A 137 15.54 1.24 -22.25
N GLY A 138 16.81 1.35 -21.81
CA GLY A 138 17.89 1.91 -22.63
C GLY A 138 17.93 3.42 -22.83
N PHE A 139 18.98 4.04 -22.27
CA PHE A 139 19.57 5.31 -22.70
C PHE A 139 18.80 6.61 -22.36
N ALA A 140 19.26 7.32 -21.32
CA ALA A 140 18.92 8.72 -21.09
C ALA A 140 20.19 9.57 -21.12
N VAL A 141 20.39 10.32 -22.21
CA VAL A 141 21.38 11.39 -22.29
C VAL A 141 20.73 12.67 -21.75
N ASN A 142 21.32 13.25 -20.71
CA ASN A 142 20.89 14.53 -20.16
C ASN A 142 21.64 15.66 -20.88
N VAL A 143 21.06 16.20 -21.96
CA VAL A 143 21.53 17.44 -22.59
C VAL A 143 20.69 18.59 -22.06
N HIS A 144 21.19 19.31 -21.05
CA HIS A 144 21.03 20.77 -20.89
C HIS A 144 21.64 21.25 -19.57
N ASN A 145 22.92 21.61 -19.61
CA ASN A 145 23.42 22.66 -18.71
C ASN A 145 24.48 23.51 -19.43
N LYS A 146 24.01 24.27 -20.43
CA LYS A 146 24.75 25.37 -21.02
C LYS A 146 23.91 26.62 -20.82
N ARG A 147 24.55 27.68 -20.31
CA ARG A 147 24.07 29.07 -20.13
C ARG A 147 23.50 29.41 -18.76
N ARG A 148 24.38 29.65 -17.79
CA ARG A 148 24.34 30.83 -16.90
C ARG A 148 25.75 31.28 -16.53
N ASN A 149 26.55 31.63 -17.53
CA ASN A 149 27.55 32.69 -17.37
C ASN A 149 26.95 33.94 -18.01
N ASN A 150 27.08 35.08 -17.33
CA ASN A 150 26.73 36.45 -17.74
C ASN A 150 25.33 36.95 -17.36
N ALA A 151 25.21 37.42 -16.12
CA ALA A 151 24.44 38.61 -15.73
C ALA A 151 25.01 39.08 -14.38
N LEU A 152 25.32 40.34 -14.08
CA LEU A 152 25.54 41.58 -14.83
C LEU A 152 25.97 42.59 -13.74
N LYS A 153 27.01 43.37 -14.02
CA LYS A 153 27.50 44.59 -13.33
C LYS A 153 28.13 44.44 -11.95
#